data_AF-A0A925KNB9-F1
#
_entry.id   AF-A0A925KNB9-F1
#
_cell.length_a   1.000
_cell.length_b   1.000
_cell.length_c   1.000
_cell.angle_alpha   90.00
_cell.angle_beta   90.00
_cell.angle_gamma   90.00
#
_symmetry.space_group_name_H-M   'P 1'
#
loop_
_entity.id
_entity.type
_entity.pdbx_description
1 polymer ?
#
loop_
_entity_poly.entity_id
_entity_poly.type
_entity_poly.pdbx_seq_one_letter_code
_entity_poly.pdbx_strand_id
1 'polypeptide(L)' 'MPSMRLWNSHPRVFLPIEAWGQALCPYCGTLYKLKGAEPGPQSIAHP' A
#
# COMPACT_ATOMS: atom_id res chain seq x y z
N MET A 1 6.23 24.78 17.61
CA MET A 1 5.45 24.40 16.39
C MET A 1 4.61 23.20 16.77
N PRO A 2 3.29 23.18 16.51
CA PRO A 2 2.42 22.12 17.00
C PRO A 2 2.89 20.77 16.45
N SER A 3 3.19 19.86 17.36
CA SER A 3 3.62 18.49 17.11
C SER A 3 2.48 17.75 16.41
N MET A 4 2.48 17.78 15.08
CA MET A 4 1.57 16.98 14.27
C MET A 4 1.94 15.53 14.52
N ARG A 5 1.10 14.80 15.27
CA ARG A 5 1.44 13.42 15.65
C ARG A 5 1.41 12.53 14.40
N LEU A 6 2.42 11.66 14.28
CA LEU A 6 2.61 10.76 13.14
C LEU A 6 1.34 9.92 12.81
N TRP A 7 0.51 9.63 13.82
CA TRP A 7 -0.73 8.85 13.68
C TRP A 7 -1.85 9.53 12.88
N ASN A 8 -1.76 10.84 12.59
CA ASN A 8 -2.70 11.59 11.74
C ASN A 8 -2.03 12.19 10.50
N SER A 9 -0.88 11.66 10.07
CA SER A 9 -0.15 12.28 8.97
C SER A 9 -0.90 12.22 7.62
N HIS A 10 -1.96 11.41 7.51
CA HIS A 10 -2.90 11.41 6.39
C HIS A 10 -4.26 10.80 6.77
N PRO A 11 -5.34 11.09 6.02
CA PRO A 11 -6.66 10.46 6.22
C PRO A 11 -6.62 8.96 5.95
N ARG A 12 -7.58 8.21 6.51
CA ARG A 12 -7.77 6.80 6.20
C ARG A 12 -8.13 6.65 4.71
N VAL A 13 -7.47 5.73 4.02
CA VAL A 13 -7.67 5.45 2.60
C VAL A 13 -7.80 3.96 2.33
N PHE A 14 -8.43 3.63 1.21
CA PHE A 14 -8.55 2.27 0.71
C PHE A 14 -7.51 2.04 -0.40
N LEU A 15 -6.76 0.94 -0.28
CA LEU A 15 -5.71 0.57 -1.23
C LEU A 15 -6.22 -0.60 -2.09
N PRO A 16 -6.14 -0.54 -3.43
CA PRO A 16 -6.58 -1.62 -4.32
C PRO A 16 -5.55 -2.76 -4.39
N ILE A 17 -5.23 -3.37 -3.25
CA ILE A 17 -4.21 -4.43 -3.13
C ILE A 17 -4.63 -5.76 -3.79
N GLU A 18 -5.92 -5.96 -4.06
CA GLU A 18 -6.48 -7.21 -4.57
C GLU A 18 -6.03 -7.51 -6.02
N ALA A 19 -5.80 -6.49 -6.83
CA ALA A 19 -5.47 -6.68 -8.25
C ALA A 19 -4.00 -7.06 -8.50
N TRP A 20 -3.07 -6.67 -7.62
CA TRP A 20 -1.62 -6.84 -7.81
C TRP A 20 -0.94 -7.58 -6.64
N GLY A 21 -1.67 -7.87 -5.56
CA GLY A 21 -1.13 -8.47 -4.33
C GLY A 21 -0.29 -7.52 -3.47
N GLN A 22 -0.02 -6.30 -3.96
CA GLN A 22 0.68 -5.25 -3.23
C GLN A 22 0.22 -3.85 -3.67
N ALA A 23 0.31 -2.87 -2.77
CA ALA A 23 0.07 -1.46 -3.10
C ALA A 23 0.89 -0.52 -2.22
N LEU A 24 1.23 0.64 -2.78
CA LEU A 24 1.91 1.74 -2.09
C LEU A 24 0.89 2.74 -1.56
N CYS A 25 1.03 3.15 -0.30
CA CYS A 25 0.26 4.27 0.22
C CYS A 25 0.74 5.58 -0.43
N PRO A 26 -0.14 6.37 -1.09
CA PRO A 26 0.25 7.60 -1.77
C PRO A 26 0.65 8.72 -0.81
N TYR A 27 0.37 8.58 0.48
CA TYR A 27 0.68 9.59 1.49
C TYR A 27 1.95 9.28 2.27
N CYS A 28 2.10 8.06 2.79
CA CYS A 28 3.24 7.69 3.63
C CYS A 28 4.29 6.84 2.92
N GLY A 29 4.04 6.40 1.68
CA GLY A 29 4.98 5.56 0.93
C GLY A 29 5.18 4.16 1.49
N THR A 30 4.33 3.71 2.43
CA THR A 30 4.40 2.34 2.95
C THR A 30 3.90 1.35 1.90
N LEU A 31 4.69 0.29 1.64
CA LEU A 31 4.31 -0.81 0.75
C LEU A 31 3.57 -1.89 1.54
N TYR A 32 2.30 -2.08 1.21
CA TYR A 32 1.46 -3.14 1.78
C TYR A 32 1.48 -4.35 0.85
N LYS A 33 1.64 -5.55 1.42
CA LYS A 33 1.61 -6.84 0.72
C LYS A 33 0.52 -7.73 1.29
N LEU A 34 -0.30 -8.33 0.44
CA LEU A 34 -1.38 -9.21 0.84
C LEU A 34 -0.80 -10.59 1.22
N LYS A 35 -0.91 -10.96 2.50
CA LYS A 35 -0.38 -12.24 3.00
C LYS A 35 -1.28 -13.40 2.56
N GLY A 36 -0.72 -14.36 1.85
CA GLY A 36 -1.45 -15.56 1.41
C GLY A 36 -2.23 -15.39 0.11
N ALA A 37 -2.16 -14.23 -0.55
CA ALA A 37 -2.50 -14.14 -1.95
C ALA A 37 -1.34 -14.71 -2.76
N GLU A 38 -1.59 -15.74 -3.56
CA GLU A 38 -0.73 -16.00 -4.71
C GLU A 38 -0.65 -14.69 -5.49
N PRO A 39 0.56 -14.25 -5.89
CA PRO A 39 0.65 -13.06 -6.71
C PRO A 39 -0.23 -13.32 -7.92
N GLY A 40 -1.25 -12.48 -8.12
CA GLY A 40 -2.10 -12.55 -9.32
C GLY A 40 -1.22 -12.55 -10.58
N PRO A 41 -1.77 -12.87 -11.76
CA PRO A 41 -1.05 -13.20 -13.01
C PRO A 41 -0.04 -12.15 -13.55
N GLN A 42 0.25 -11.09 -12.80
CA GLN A 42 1.18 -10.01 -13.04
C GLN A 42 2.60 -10.26 -12.47
N SER A 43 2.85 -11.30 -11.67
CA SER A 43 4.21 -11.64 -11.13
C SER A 43 5.22 -12.09 -12.20
N ILE A 44 4.76 -12.26 -13.44
CA ILE A 44 5.56 -12.63 -14.61
C ILE A 44 5.92 -11.45 -15.53
N ALA A 45 5.57 -10.20 -15.19
CA ALA A 45 5.86 -9.08 -16.09
C ALA A 45 6.26 -7.80 -15.36
N HIS A 46 7.55 -7.61 -15.17
CA HIS A 46 8.23 -6.37 -15.54
C HIS A 46 9.55 -6.78 -16.21
N PRO A 47 9.86 -6.34 -17.45
CA PRO A 47 11.26 -6.21 -17.86
C PRO A 47 11.98 -5.18 -16.95
#